data_AF-A0A495JKW9-F1
#
_entry.id   AF-A0A495JKW9-F1
#
_cell.length_a   1.000
_cell.length_b   1.000
_cell.length_c   1.000
_cell.angle_alpha   90.00
_cell.angle_beta   90.00
_cell.angle_gamma   90.00
#
_symmetry.space_group_name_H-M   'P 1'
#
loop_
_entity.id
_entity.type
_entity.pdbx_description
1 polymer ?
#
loop_
_entity_poly.entity_id
_entity_poly.type
_entity_poly.pdbx_seq_one_letter_code
_entity_poly.pdbx_strand_id
1 'polypeptide(L)'
;MTVAPARNVPGPVDAPVAPPKVVRQRRIRPGLLGLAVLLVALGGLGSAFAITSVRATGSYLAVARPVAVGSLLTADDVTRVEVAGGQGLAPIAANRLREVIGKRAAVTLTPGTLLTANQLTDKPMLGPGQQQVAISQRIGAVPAKKLRPGDKLLLIGLPDKSKSEADAATTRFETTVIDTSVPDSNTVVLYLALAVRDVPAVVALNASNRIAVVLTSAA
;
A
#
# COMPACT_ATOMS: atom_id res chain seq x y z
N MET A 1 -34.24 -111.93 46.36
CA MET A 1 -34.15 -111.85 44.90
C MET A 1 -33.05 -110.85 44.57
N THR A 2 -32.15 -111.28 43.70
CA THR A 2 -30.80 -110.80 43.37
C THR A 2 -30.73 -109.37 42.80
N VAL A 3 -29.53 -108.75 42.84
CA VAL A 3 -28.86 -107.86 41.84
C VAL A 3 -28.10 -106.74 42.60
N ALA A 4 -26.79 -106.83 42.81
CA ALA A 4 -25.63 -106.52 41.96
C ALA A 4 -24.94 -105.19 42.39
N PRO A 5 -23.59 -105.06 42.30
CA PRO A 5 -22.84 -104.01 42.97
C PRO A 5 -22.66 -102.78 42.07
N ALA A 6 -22.91 -101.58 42.61
CA ALA A 6 -22.53 -100.34 41.94
C ALA A 6 -21.11 -99.95 42.35
N ARG A 7 -20.19 -99.98 41.38
CA ARG A 7 -18.84 -99.44 41.50
C ARG A 7 -18.92 -97.93 41.79
N ASN A 8 -18.33 -97.50 42.90
CA ASN A 8 -18.01 -96.10 43.13
C ASN A 8 -16.89 -95.69 42.16
N VAL A 9 -17.24 -94.95 41.11
CA VAL A 9 -16.29 -94.22 40.28
C VAL A 9 -16.12 -92.83 40.91
N PRO A 10 -14.92 -92.43 41.38
CA PRO A 10 -14.70 -91.06 41.82
C PRO A 10 -14.89 -90.13 40.62
N GLY A 11 -15.67 -89.06 40.82
CA GLY A 11 -15.91 -88.04 39.80
C GLY A 11 -14.62 -87.33 39.35
N PRO A 12 -14.67 -86.56 38.24
CA PRO A 12 -13.54 -85.76 37.79
C PRO A 12 -13.11 -84.80 38.91
N VAL A 13 -11.85 -84.90 39.32
CA VAL A 13 -11.24 -83.94 40.23
C VAL A 13 -11.14 -82.60 39.52
N ASP A 14 -11.70 -81.55 40.12
CA ASP A 14 -11.50 -80.16 39.68
C ASP A 14 -10.00 -79.88 39.62
N ALA A 15 -9.48 -79.71 38.40
CA ALA A 15 -8.11 -79.27 38.19
C ALA A 15 -7.96 -77.84 38.73
N PRO A 16 -6.91 -77.52 39.49
CA PRO A 16 -6.69 -76.16 39.96
C PRO A 16 -6.57 -75.21 38.76
N VAL A 17 -7.46 -74.22 38.68
CA VAL A 17 -7.32 -73.11 37.74
C VAL A 17 -6.06 -72.35 38.11
N ALA A 18 -5.06 -72.39 37.23
CA ALA A 18 -3.80 -71.66 37.43
C ALA A 18 -4.10 -70.16 37.55
N PRO A 19 -3.57 -69.47 38.58
CA PRO A 19 -3.80 -68.04 38.74
C PRO A 19 -3.22 -67.27 37.54
N PRO A 20 -3.87 -66.19 37.08
CA PRO A 20 -3.34 -65.39 35.98
C PRO A 20 -1.96 -64.87 36.37
N LYS A 21 -0.97 -65.17 35.52
CA LYS A 21 0.41 -64.71 35.67
C LYS A 21 0.40 -63.18 35.68
N VAL A 22 0.56 -62.59 36.86
CA VAL A 22 0.61 -61.14 37.05
C VAL A 22 1.70 -60.60 36.15
N VAL A 23 1.30 -59.87 35.11
CA VAL A 23 2.23 -59.27 34.14
C VAL A 23 3.16 -58.38 34.93
N ARG A 24 4.46 -58.74 34.94
CA ARG A 24 5.52 -58.02 35.66
C ARG A 24 5.28 -56.52 35.53
N GLN A 25 5.01 -55.88 36.67
CA GLN A 25 4.91 -54.45 36.83
C GLN A 25 6.05 -53.79 36.06
N ARG A 26 5.72 -53.20 34.92
CA ARG A 26 6.66 -52.52 34.03
C ARG A 26 7.38 -51.50 34.89
N ARG A 27 8.66 -51.76 35.26
CA ARG A 27 9.48 -50.82 36.03
C ARG A 27 9.55 -49.53 35.24
N ILE A 28 8.70 -48.59 35.58
CA ILE A 28 8.67 -47.25 35.01
C ILE A 28 9.98 -46.61 35.46
N ARG A 29 10.94 -46.49 34.56
CA ARG A 29 12.22 -45.84 34.87
C ARG A 29 11.94 -44.34 34.94
N PRO A 30 11.98 -43.68 36.12
CA PRO A 30 11.59 -42.28 36.26
C PRO A 30 12.43 -41.34 35.39
N GLY A 31 13.69 -41.69 35.12
CA GLY A 31 14.54 -40.95 34.19
C GLY A 31 14.03 -40.92 32.75
N LEU A 32 13.35 -41.97 32.27
CA LEU A 32 12.78 -42.01 30.93
C LEU A 32 11.55 -41.09 30.81
N LEU A 33 10.77 -40.98 31.89
CA LEU A 33 9.66 -40.02 31.97
C LEU A 33 10.17 -38.59 31.97
N GLY A 34 11.23 -38.28 32.73
CA GLY A 34 11.85 -36.96 32.71
C GLY A 34 12.36 -36.57 31.33
N LEU A 35 13.02 -37.49 30.63
CA LEU A 35 13.47 -37.28 29.24
C LEU A 35 12.30 -37.06 28.27
N ALA A 36 11.23 -37.83 28.39
CA ALA A 36 10.04 -37.67 27.56
C ALA A 36 9.39 -36.29 27.78
N VAL A 37 9.24 -35.85 29.03
CA VAL A 37 8.70 -34.52 29.35
C VAL A 37 9.61 -33.42 28.83
N LEU A 38 10.93 -33.55 28.97
CA LEU A 38 11.89 -32.58 28.45
C LEU A 38 11.83 -32.46 26.93
N LEU A 39 11.76 -33.59 26.21
CA LEU A 39 11.64 -33.60 24.75
C LEU A 39 10.32 -32.99 24.28
N VAL A 40 9.22 -33.28 24.98
CA VAL A 40 7.90 -32.66 24.69
C VAL A 40 7.94 -31.16 24.95
N ALA A 41 8.56 -30.72 26.04
CA ALA A 41 8.71 -29.29 26.35
C ALA A 41 9.60 -28.57 25.32
N LEU A 42 10.75 -29.14 24.96
CA LEU A 42 11.65 -28.60 23.94
C LEU A 42 11.01 -28.57 22.55
N GLY A 43 10.31 -29.64 22.16
CA GLY A 43 9.57 -29.68 20.90
C GLY A 43 8.44 -28.65 20.87
N GLY A 44 7.67 -28.54 21.95
CA GLY A 44 6.60 -27.56 22.09
C GLY A 44 7.11 -26.11 22.05
N LEU A 45 8.14 -25.78 22.83
CA LEU A 45 8.77 -24.45 22.81
C LEU A 45 9.42 -24.17 21.45
N GLY A 46 10.10 -25.15 20.85
CA GLY A 46 10.72 -25.02 19.53
C GLY A 46 9.70 -24.76 18.42
N SER A 47 8.58 -25.48 18.42
CA SER A 47 7.47 -25.24 17.48
C SER A 47 6.81 -23.89 17.71
N ALA A 48 6.56 -23.50 18.96
CA ALA A 48 6.02 -22.18 19.28
C ALA A 48 6.97 -21.07 18.81
N PHE A 49 8.27 -21.21 19.08
CA PHE A 49 9.30 -20.25 18.67
C PHE A 49 9.43 -20.14 17.15
N ALA A 50 9.43 -21.27 16.44
CA ALA A 50 9.46 -21.31 14.98
C ALA A 50 8.24 -20.60 14.37
N ILE A 51 7.04 -20.84 14.91
CA ILE A 51 5.80 -20.17 14.48
C ILE A 51 5.85 -18.66 14.75
N THR A 52 6.39 -18.23 15.90
CA THR A 52 6.52 -16.79 16.21
C THR A 52 7.59 -16.10 15.38
N SER A 53 8.67 -16.79 15.03
CA SER A 53 9.78 -16.24 14.23
C SER A 53 9.38 -16.00 12.77
N VAL A 54 8.53 -16.87 12.22
CA VAL A 54 7.93 -16.69 10.88
C VAL A 54 6.89 -15.57 10.88
N ARG A 55 6.32 -15.24 12.05
CA ARG A 55 5.40 -14.11 12.27
C ARG A 55 6.13 -12.85 12.74
N ALA A 56 7.36 -12.60 12.27
CA ALA A 56 7.96 -11.28 12.38
C ALA A 56 7.25 -10.33 11.39
N THR A 57 6.00 -10.00 11.72
CA THR A 57 5.16 -9.07 10.97
C THR A 57 5.62 -7.65 11.29
N GLY A 58 5.98 -6.87 10.27
CA GLY A 58 6.32 -5.46 10.44
C GLY A 58 5.09 -4.58 10.26
N SER A 59 4.96 -3.52 11.05
CA SER A 59 3.92 -2.50 10.84
C SER A 59 4.42 -1.48 9.80
N TYR A 60 3.74 -1.42 8.66
CA TYR A 60 4.08 -0.55 7.53
C TYR A 60 2.90 0.38 7.19
N LEU A 61 3.19 1.43 6.43
CA LEU A 61 2.20 2.32 5.88
C LEU A 61 1.68 1.77 4.55
N ALA A 62 0.37 1.74 4.40
CA ALA A 62 -0.31 1.43 3.16
C ALA A 62 -1.23 2.59 2.74
N VAL A 63 -1.54 2.65 1.47
CA VAL A 63 -2.45 3.65 0.91
C VAL A 63 -3.87 3.29 1.28
N ALA A 64 -4.57 4.20 1.97
CA ALA A 64 -5.97 4.03 2.38
C ALA A 64 -6.95 4.49 1.29
N ARG A 65 -6.61 5.58 0.59
CA ARG A 65 -7.45 6.23 -0.43
C ARG A 65 -6.65 6.48 -1.70
N PRO A 66 -7.30 6.54 -2.88
CA PRO A 66 -6.59 6.86 -4.11
C PRO A 66 -6.04 8.28 -4.04
N VAL A 67 -4.72 8.43 -4.22
CA VAL A 67 -4.06 9.74 -4.27
C VAL A 67 -3.45 9.92 -5.65
N ALA A 68 -3.82 11.01 -6.32
CA ALA A 68 -3.28 11.33 -7.64
C ALA A 68 -1.82 11.78 -7.54
N VAL A 69 -1.08 11.64 -8.64
CA VAL A 69 0.27 12.18 -8.76
C VAL A 69 0.31 13.67 -8.39
N GLY A 70 1.41 14.11 -7.78
CA GLY A 70 1.68 15.48 -7.33
C GLY A 70 0.80 16.00 -6.17
N SER A 71 -0.20 15.25 -5.72
CA SER A 71 -1.07 15.62 -4.61
C SER A 71 -0.36 15.46 -3.26
N LEU A 72 -0.66 16.35 -2.31
CA LEU A 72 -0.17 16.26 -0.93
C LEU A 72 -0.83 15.09 -0.20
N LEU A 73 -0.02 14.29 0.50
CA LEU A 73 -0.51 13.23 1.36
C LEU A 73 -1.02 13.79 2.68
N THR A 74 -2.24 13.41 3.04
CA THR A 74 -2.86 13.70 4.33
C THR A 74 -2.89 12.46 5.22
N ALA A 75 -3.19 12.63 6.52
CA ALA A 75 -3.29 11.52 7.45
C ALA A 75 -4.39 10.50 7.06
N ASP A 76 -5.44 10.96 6.41
CA ASP A 76 -6.57 10.14 5.98
C ASP A 76 -6.27 9.30 4.73
N ASP A 77 -5.18 9.61 4.01
CA ASP A 77 -4.78 8.89 2.80
C ASP A 77 -3.92 7.66 3.09
N VAL A 78 -3.48 7.50 4.34
CA VAL A 78 -2.54 6.46 4.76
C VAL A 78 -3.11 5.68 5.93
N THR A 79 -2.98 4.36 5.87
CA THR A 79 -3.34 3.46 6.97
C THR A 79 -2.14 2.62 7.40
N ARG A 80 -2.20 2.08 8.61
CA ARG A 80 -1.17 1.17 9.14
C ARG A 80 -1.60 -0.26 8.87
N VAL A 81 -0.72 -1.04 8.28
CA VAL A 81 -0.98 -2.45 7.96
C VAL A 81 0.19 -3.28 8.47
N GLU A 82 -0.14 -4.43 9.04
CA GLU A 82 0.81 -5.43 9.46
C GLU A 82 1.05 -6.42 8.32
N VAL A 83 2.27 -6.45 7.78
CA VAL A 83 2.64 -7.34 6.68
C VAL A 83 3.94 -8.05 7.01
N ALA A 84 4.02 -9.35 6.71
CA ALA A 84 5.27 -10.09 6.78
C ALA A 84 6.24 -9.49 5.76
N GLY A 85 7.31 -8.85 6.24
CA GLY A 85 8.23 -8.10 5.39
C GLY A 85 8.91 -9.01 4.36
N GLY A 86 8.48 -8.93 3.10
CA GLY A 86 9.12 -9.61 1.98
C GLY A 86 10.45 -8.94 1.62
N GLN A 87 11.47 -9.75 1.31
CA GLN A 87 12.75 -9.23 0.81
C GLN A 87 12.54 -8.52 -0.54
N GLY A 88 13.11 -7.31 -0.70
CA GLY A 88 13.02 -6.52 -1.93
C GLY A 88 11.99 -5.38 -1.92
N LEU A 89 11.15 -5.30 -0.89
CA LEU A 89 10.30 -4.13 -0.67
C LEU A 89 11.00 -3.17 0.31
N ALA A 90 10.98 -1.87 0.02
CA ALA A 90 11.40 -0.81 0.94
C ALA A 90 10.19 0.01 1.43
N PRO A 91 9.21 -0.63 2.12
CA PRO A 91 8.03 0.06 2.61
C PRO A 91 8.38 0.99 3.78
N ILE A 92 7.61 2.06 3.92
CA ILE A 92 7.78 3.01 5.01
C ILE A 92 7.16 2.43 6.28
N ALA A 93 7.93 2.37 7.36
CA ALA A 93 7.47 1.91 8.65
C ALA A 93 6.38 2.82 9.25
N ALA A 94 5.41 2.23 9.96
CA ALA A 94 4.26 2.95 10.49
C ALA A 94 4.60 4.10 11.47
N ASN A 95 5.77 4.02 12.13
CA ASN A 95 6.28 5.07 13.01
C ASN A 95 6.69 6.36 12.27
N ARG A 96 6.95 6.29 10.97
CA ARG A 96 7.31 7.44 10.12
C ARG A 96 6.12 8.15 9.49
N LEU A 97 4.90 7.90 9.97
CA LEU A 97 3.69 8.55 9.47
C LEU A 97 3.82 10.09 9.42
N ARG A 98 4.43 10.70 10.44
CA ARG A 98 4.65 12.15 10.48
C ARG A 98 5.61 12.67 9.41
N GLU A 99 6.55 11.84 8.95
CA GLU A 99 7.49 12.20 7.88
C GLU A 99 6.84 12.13 6.49
N VAL A 100 5.77 11.34 6.36
CA VAL A 100 5.06 11.11 5.09
C VAL A 100 3.95 12.14 4.86
N ILE A 101 3.29 12.57 5.94
CA ILE A 101 2.25 13.60 5.86
C ILE A 101 2.87 14.91 5.36
N GLY A 102 2.25 15.52 4.35
CA GLY A 102 2.74 16.73 3.71
C GLY A 102 3.72 16.49 2.55
N LYS A 103 4.17 15.25 2.32
CA LYS A 103 4.90 14.90 1.09
C LYS A 103 3.95 14.83 -0.10
N ARG A 104 4.47 15.01 -1.31
CA ARG A 104 3.69 14.84 -2.54
C ARG A 104 3.84 13.43 -3.10
N ALA A 105 2.78 12.89 -3.67
CA ALA A 105 2.85 11.62 -4.40
C ALA A 105 3.65 11.80 -5.70
N ALA A 106 4.72 11.04 -5.89
CA ALA A 106 5.51 11.06 -7.13
C ALA A 106 4.84 10.25 -8.27
N VAL A 107 3.95 9.33 -7.90
CA VAL A 107 3.16 8.49 -8.80
C VAL A 107 1.73 8.40 -8.28
N THR A 108 0.81 7.89 -9.11
CA THR A 108 -0.55 7.57 -8.65
C THR A 108 -0.50 6.47 -7.58
N LEU A 109 -1.07 6.74 -6.42
CA LEU A 109 -1.14 5.81 -5.30
C LEU A 109 -2.49 5.11 -5.29
N THR A 110 -2.47 3.79 -5.40
CA THR A 110 -3.67 2.95 -5.40
C THR A 110 -3.93 2.41 -4.00
N PRO A 111 -5.19 2.41 -3.51
CA PRO A 111 -5.54 1.82 -2.22
C PRO A 111 -5.05 0.38 -2.07
N GLY A 112 -4.64 0.02 -0.86
CA GLY A 112 -4.15 -1.33 -0.52
C GLY A 112 -2.71 -1.61 -0.93
N THR A 113 -2.03 -0.66 -1.58
CA THR A 113 -0.60 -0.79 -1.89
C THR A 113 0.26 -0.32 -0.71
N LEU A 114 1.41 -0.98 -0.52
CA LEU A 114 2.40 -0.54 0.47
C LEU A 114 3.07 0.74 -0.01
N LEU A 115 3.17 1.71 0.89
CA LEU A 115 3.78 2.99 0.59
C LEU A 115 5.31 2.87 0.70
N THR A 116 6.02 3.29 -0.34
CA THR A 116 7.48 3.27 -0.41
C THR A 116 8.04 4.68 -0.55
N ALA A 117 9.28 4.88 -0.10
CA ALA A 117 9.91 6.21 -0.14
C ALA A 117 10.03 6.78 -1.57
N ASN A 118 10.22 5.91 -2.58
CA ASN A 118 10.35 6.31 -3.99
C ASN A 118 9.03 6.80 -4.61
N GLN A 119 7.89 6.52 -3.97
CA GLN A 119 6.58 7.01 -4.41
C GLN A 119 6.25 8.39 -3.83
N LEU A 120 7.13 8.96 -3.00
CA LEU A 120 6.97 10.26 -2.38
C LEU A 120 8.07 11.20 -2.87
N THR A 121 7.71 12.45 -3.09
CA THR A 121 8.65 13.51 -3.45
C THR A 121 8.36 14.77 -2.65
N ASP A 122 9.42 15.43 -2.23
CA ASP A 122 9.37 16.78 -1.64
C ASP A 122 9.70 17.85 -2.69
N LYS A 123 10.15 17.44 -3.88
CA LYS A 123 10.55 18.34 -4.97
C LYS A 123 9.32 18.82 -5.75
N PRO A 124 9.28 20.09 -6.17
CA PRO A 124 8.36 20.56 -7.20
C PRO A 124 8.43 19.65 -8.43
N MET A 125 7.29 19.31 -9.05
CA MET A 125 7.22 18.45 -10.25
C MET A 125 7.77 19.14 -11.52
N LEU A 126 8.95 19.76 -11.45
CA LEU A 126 9.61 20.35 -12.61
C LEU A 126 10.56 19.33 -13.22
N GLY A 127 10.34 19.02 -14.50
CA GLY A 127 11.31 18.26 -15.28
C GLY A 127 12.58 19.08 -15.60
N PRO A 128 13.66 18.42 -16.06
CA PRO A 128 14.84 19.13 -16.54
C PRO A 128 14.46 20.06 -17.71
N GLY A 129 14.87 21.32 -17.63
CA GLY A 129 14.54 22.34 -18.65
C GLY A 129 13.11 22.88 -18.58
N GLN A 130 12.36 22.58 -17.51
CA GLN A 130 11.09 23.23 -17.22
C GLN A 130 11.21 24.30 -16.14
N GLN A 131 10.34 25.31 -16.21
CA GLN A 131 10.18 26.38 -15.25
C GLN A 131 8.72 26.51 -14.82
N GLN A 132 8.52 26.92 -13.57
CA GLN A 132 7.21 27.16 -13.02
C GLN A 132 6.73 28.56 -13.39
N VAL A 133 5.53 28.64 -13.95
CA VAL A 133 4.84 29.90 -14.24
C VAL A 133 3.48 29.88 -13.58
N ALA A 134 3.10 30.99 -12.95
CA ALA A 134 1.76 31.18 -12.45
C ALA A 134 0.93 31.95 -13.48
N ILE A 135 -0.23 31.41 -13.85
CA ILE A 135 -1.22 32.13 -14.67
C ILE A 135 -2.53 32.27 -13.90
N SER A 136 -3.11 33.45 -13.95
CA SER A 136 -4.43 33.73 -13.36
C SER A 136 -5.49 33.62 -14.45
N GLN A 137 -6.46 32.74 -14.25
CA GLN A 137 -7.56 32.53 -15.19
C GLN A 137 -8.89 32.69 -14.46
N ARG A 138 -9.93 33.10 -15.19
CA ARG A 138 -11.29 33.12 -14.65
C ARG A 138 -11.77 31.69 -14.45
N ILE A 139 -12.58 31.45 -13.42
CA ILE A 139 -13.06 30.10 -13.10
C ILE A 139 -13.81 29.44 -14.27
N GLY A 140 -14.54 30.21 -15.08
CA GLY A 140 -15.24 29.72 -16.29
C GLY A 140 -14.34 29.51 -17.51
N ALA A 141 -13.08 29.96 -17.47
CA ALA A 141 -12.10 29.75 -18.54
C ALA A 141 -11.23 28.50 -18.31
N VAL A 142 -11.34 27.85 -17.16
CA VAL A 142 -10.63 26.62 -16.83
C VAL A 142 -11.43 25.42 -17.37
N PRO A 143 -10.80 24.50 -18.14
CA PRO A 143 -11.51 23.43 -18.84
C PRO A 143 -12.07 22.33 -17.93
N ALA A 144 -11.77 22.35 -16.63
CA ALA A 144 -12.22 21.36 -15.67
C ALA A 144 -12.62 22.01 -14.34
N LYS A 145 -13.63 21.45 -13.65
CA LYS A 145 -14.06 21.89 -12.32
C LYS A 145 -12.95 21.80 -11.27
N LYS A 146 -12.06 20.80 -11.41
CA LYS A 146 -10.92 20.57 -10.54
C LYS A 146 -9.78 20.00 -11.38
N LEU A 147 -8.69 20.75 -11.50
CA LEU A 147 -7.46 20.27 -12.09
C LEU A 147 -6.62 19.56 -11.04
N ARG A 148 -5.91 18.52 -11.45
CA ARG A 148 -5.03 17.73 -10.61
C ARG A 148 -3.57 18.01 -11.00
N PRO A 149 -2.65 18.00 -10.03
CA PRO A 149 -1.23 17.95 -10.37
C PRO A 149 -0.95 16.77 -11.32
N GLY A 150 -0.14 17.00 -12.34
CA GLY A 150 0.14 16.02 -13.42
C GLY A 150 -0.77 16.12 -14.65
N ASP A 151 -1.90 16.83 -14.59
CA ASP A 151 -2.76 17.03 -15.77
C ASP A 151 -1.99 17.75 -16.88
N LYS A 152 -2.17 17.29 -18.13
CA LYS A 152 -1.57 17.91 -19.31
C LYS A 152 -2.53 18.93 -19.92
N LEU A 153 -2.08 20.16 -19.99
CA LEU A 153 -2.81 21.26 -20.61
C LEU A 153 -2.11 21.74 -21.87
N LEU A 154 -2.91 22.28 -22.77
CA LEU A 154 -2.46 23.00 -23.95
C LEU A 154 -2.87 24.47 -23.79
N LEU A 155 -1.89 25.36 -23.72
CA LEU A 155 -2.12 26.79 -23.74
C LEU A 155 -2.17 27.26 -25.19
N ILE A 156 -3.23 27.97 -25.53
CA ILE A 156 -3.47 28.51 -26.86
C ILE A 156 -3.35 30.02 -26.78
N GLY A 157 -2.37 30.57 -27.49
CA GLY A 157 -2.18 32.00 -27.66
C GLY A 157 -3.18 32.56 -28.66
N LEU A 158 -4.08 33.43 -28.19
CA LEU A 158 -5.08 34.09 -29.01
C LEU A 158 -4.44 35.27 -29.76
N PRO A 159 -4.81 35.54 -31.03
CA PRO A 159 -4.34 36.71 -31.76
C PRO A 159 -4.80 38.02 -31.11
N ASP A 160 -4.13 39.13 -31.46
CA ASP A 160 -4.58 40.45 -31.03
C ASP A 160 -5.90 40.76 -31.72
N LYS A 161 -6.86 41.32 -30.99
CA LYS A 161 -8.16 41.74 -31.53
C LYS A 161 -8.02 42.77 -32.67
N SER A 162 -6.85 43.40 -32.80
CA SER A 162 -6.51 44.39 -33.83
C SER A 162 -5.92 43.79 -35.11
N LYS A 163 -5.59 42.49 -35.13
CA LYS A 163 -5.06 41.79 -36.32
C LYS A 163 -6.17 40.94 -36.96
N SER A 164 -6.30 41.05 -38.28
CA SER A 164 -7.30 40.35 -39.08
C SER A 164 -7.12 38.82 -38.99
N GLU A 165 -8.24 38.08 -38.94
CA GLU A 165 -8.30 36.61 -38.70
C GLU A 165 -7.49 35.76 -39.70
N ALA A 166 -7.16 36.32 -40.86
CA ALA A 166 -6.49 35.61 -41.95
C ALA A 166 -4.98 35.33 -41.73
N ASP A 167 -4.33 35.95 -40.73
CA ASP A 167 -2.89 35.81 -40.44
C ASP A 167 -2.59 35.48 -38.96
N ALA A 168 -3.62 35.05 -38.22
CA ALA A 168 -3.54 34.75 -36.80
C ALA A 168 -2.91 33.37 -36.55
N ALA A 169 -1.57 33.28 -36.64
CA ALA A 169 -0.83 32.10 -36.20
C ALA A 169 -1.11 31.85 -34.70
N THR A 170 -2.04 30.93 -34.43
CA THR A 170 -2.42 30.54 -33.06
C THR A 170 -1.30 29.68 -32.49
N THR A 171 -0.52 30.23 -31.56
CA THR A 171 0.60 29.52 -30.93
C THR A 171 0.06 28.55 -29.89
N ARG A 172 0.67 27.37 -29.80
CA ARG A 172 0.28 26.31 -28.87
C ARG A 172 1.46 25.94 -28.00
N PHE A 173 1.25 25.87 -26.70
CA PHE A 173 2.28 25.51 -25.72
C PHE A 173 1.79 24.38 -24.84
N GLU A 174 2.54 23.29 -24.80
CA GLU A 174 2.26 22.18 -23.91
C GLU A 174 2.75 22.52 -22.50
N THR A 175 1.94 22.18 -21.51
CA THR A 175 2.26 22.41 -20.10
C THR A 175 1.69 21.33 -19.22
N THR A 176 2.26 21.15 -18.03
CA THR A 176 1.75 20.25 -17.01
C THR A 176 1.34 21.04 -15.77
N VAL A 177 0.22 20.68 -15.15
CA VAL A 177 -0.23 21.29 -13.90
C VAL A 177 0.67 20.83 -12.76
N ILE A 178 1.27 21.77 -12.03
CA ILE A 178 2.02 21.49 -10.79
C ILE A 178 1.07 21.59 -9.61
N ASP A 179 0.29 22.67 -9.58
CA ASP A 179 -0.67 22.94 -8.51
C ASP A 179 -1.74 23.93 -8.98
N THR A 180 -2.83 24.06 -8.21
CA THR A 180 -3.89 25.03 -8.48
C THR A 180 -4.35 25.66 -7.17
N SER A 181 -4.47 26.98 -7.15
CA SER A 181 -5.00 27.75 -6.02
C SER A 181 -6.22 28.55 -6.46
N VAL A 182 -7.25 28.58 -5.62
CA VAL A 182 -8.47 29.35 -5.84
C VAL A 182 -8.55 30.42 -4.76
N PRO A 183 -7.88 31.58 -4.95
CA PRO A 183 -7.86 32.64 -3.94
C PRO A 183 -9.24 33.27 -3.72
N ASP A 184 -10.05 33.38 -4.79
CA ASP A 184 -11.36 34.04 -4.79
C ASP A 184 -12.39 33.22 -5.58
N SER A 185 -13.68 33.58 -5.46
CA SER A 185 -14.79 32.87 -6.14
C SER A 185 -14.80 32.98 -7.67
N ASN A 186 -14.01 33.88 -8.26
CA ASN A 186 -14.00 34.14 -9.70
C ASN A 186 -12.65 33.83 -10.38
N THR A 187 -11.59 33.61 -9.59
CA THR A 187 -10.22 33.52 -10.09
C THR A 187 -9.58 32.22 -9.64
N VAL A 188 -8.90 31.56 -10.58
CA VAL A 188 -8.10 30.36 -10.36
C VAL A 188 -6.67 30.67 -10.80
N VAL A 189 -5.71 30.45 -9.91
CA VAL A 189 -4.28 30.54 -10.18
C VAL A 189 -3.75 29.14 -10.48
N LEU A 190 -3.24 28.97 -11.69
CA LEU A 190 -2.65 27.72 -12.16
C LEU A 190 -1.13 27.83 -12.06
N TYR A 191 -0.50 26.92 -11.32
CA TYR A 191 0.95 26.77 -11.30
C TYR A 191 1.33 25.71 -12.33
N LEU A 192 2.04 26.11 -13.36
CA LEU A 192 2.27 25.36 -14.58
C LEU A 192 3.75 25.12 -14.83
N ALA A 193 4.10 23.91 -15.26
CA ALA A 193 5.44 23.56 -15.72
C ALA A 193 5.54 23.75 -17.24
N LEU A 194 6.29 24.76 -17.67
CA LEU A 194 6.54 25.08 -19.08
C LEU A 194 8.02 24.90 -19.42
N ALA A 195 8.31 24.58 -20.69
CA ALA A 195 9.70 24.60 -21.16
C ALA A 195 10.27 26.03 -21.09
N VAL A 196 11.53 26.16 -20.66
CA VAL A 196 12.21 27.47 -20.50
C VAL A 196 12.08 28.38 -21.73
N ARG A 197 12.10 27.79 -22.93
CA ARG A 197 11.96 28.50 -24.22
C ARG A 197 10.58 29.16 -24.41
N ASP A 198 9.53 28.59 -23.82
CA ASP A 198 8.14 29.01 -24.04
C ASP A 198 7.66 30.00 -22.97
N VAL A 199 8.37 30.08 -21.83
CA VAL A 199 8.05 30.96 -20.70
C VAL A 199 7.87 32.43 -21.11
N PRO A 200 8.78 33.08 -21.86
CA PRO A 200 8.64 34.49 -22.19
C PRO A 200 7.37 34.80 -23.00
N ALA A 201 7.03 33.93 -23.96
CA ALA A 201 5.85 34.09 -24.80
C ALA A 201 4.57 33.91 -24.00
N VAL A 202 4.51 32.89 -23.12
CA VAL A 202 3.35 32.63 -22.27
C VAL A 202 3.15 33.73 -21.24
N VAL A 203 4.22 34.28 -20.65
CA VAL A 203 4.12 35.40 -19.71
C VAL A 203 3.55 36.65 -20.41
N ALA A 204 4.02 36.97 -21.62
CA ALA A 204 3.51 38.11 -22.39
C ALA A 204 2.02 37.94 -22.78
N LEU A 205 1.62 36.73 -23.19
CA LEU A 205 0.23 36.41 -23.52
C LEU A 205 -0.67 36.45 -22.28
N ASN A 206 -0.19 35.97 -21.12
CA ASN A 206 -0.93 36.01 -19.86
C ASN A 206 -1.15 37.45 -19.38
N ALA A 207 -0.11 38.30 -19.46
CA ALA A 207 -0.23 39.72 -19.14
C ALA A 207 -1.28 40.44 -20.00
N SER A 208 -1.47 39.98 -21.24
CA SER A 208 -2.45 40.51 -22.17
C SER A 208 -3.83 39.84 -22.09
N ASN A 209 -4.05 38.88 -21.17
CA ASN A 209 -5.25 38.04 -21.08
C ASN A 209 -5.63 37.36 -22.41
N ARG A 210 -4.62 36.90 -23.16
CA ARG A 210 -4.76 36.27 -24.49
C ARG A 210 -4.38 34.80 -24.49
N ILE A 211 -4.68 34.11 -23.39
CA ILE A 211 -4.46 32.66 -23.26
C ILE A 211 -5.81 31.96 -23.10
N ALA A 212 -6.05 30.95 -23.92
CA ALA A 212 -7.07 29.94 -23.67
C ALA A 212 -6.40 28.66 -23.16
N VAL A 213 -7.04 27.98 -22.21
CA VAL A 213 -6.53 26.76 -21.59
C VAL A 213 -7.39 25.58 -22.04
N VAL A 214 -6.75 24.54 -22.55
CA VAL A 214 -7.41 23.30 -22.98
C VAL A 214 -6.84 22.13 -22.22
N LEU A 215 -7.69 21.22 -21.73
CA LEU A 215 -7.27 19.98 -21.10
C LEU A 215 -7.04 18.91 -22.17
N THR A 216 -5.82 18.43 -22.31
CA THR A 216 -5.45 17.42 -23.30
C THR A 216 -5.51 16.01 -22.72
N SER A 217 -5.10 15.84 -21.46
CA SER A 217 -5.12 14.56 -20.76
C SER A 217 -5.20 14.79 -19.26
N ALA A 218 -6.09 14.05 -18.60
CA ALA A 218 -6.18 13.98 -17.14
C ALA A 218 -5.26 12.86 -16.62
N ALA A 219 -4.67 13.10 -15.44
CA ALA A 219 -3.81 12.15 -14.73
C ALA A 219 -4.58 11.13 -13.85
#